data_AF-A0A497P183-F1
#
_entry.id   AF-A0A497P183-F1
#
_cell.length_a   1.000
_cell.length_b   1.000
_cell.length_c   1.000
_cell.angle_alpha   90.00
_cell.angle_beta   90.00
_cell.angle_gamma   90.00
#
_symmetry.space_group_name_H-M   'P 1'
#
loop_
_entity.id
_entity.type
_entity.pdbx_description
1 polymer ?
#
loop_
_entity_poly.entity_id
_entity_poly.type
_entity_poly.pdbx_seq_one_letter_code
_entity_poly.pdbx_strand_id
1 'polypeptide(L)'
;MLAYKVDKKPVDWSEKVFIQPKLDGVRCIFTKDGAYSRTGKEFKNLAHIKYDLTDFFRKNPNTVLDGELYNHALKDDFEKIISLVRKQKPTDKDARDA
;
A
#
# COMPACT_ATOMS: atom_id res chain seq x y z
N MET A 1 1.49 11.22 -5.24
CA MET A 1 1.34 11.34 -6.71
C MET A 1 0.02 10.72 -7.17
N LEU A 2 -0.68 11.23 -8.18
CA LEU A 2 -1.91 10.59 -8.72
C LEU A 2 -1.73 10.33 -10.21
N ALA A 3 -2.25 9.19 -10.68
CA ALA A 3 -2.18 8.83 -12.09
C ALA A 3 -3.28 9.56 -12.90
N TYR A 4 -2.96 9.92 -14.14
CA TYR A 4 -3.96 10.30 -15.13
C TYR A 4 -4.68 9.05 -15.64
N LYS A 5 -5.92 9.22 -16.09
CA LYS A 5 -6.59 8.18 -16.87
C LYS A 5 -5.79 7.94 -18.15
N VAL A 6 -5.73 6.69 -18.59
CA VAL A 6 -5.20 6.34 -19.91
C VAL A 6 -5.84 7.24 -20.98
N ASP A 7 -5.05 7.65 -21.96
CA ASP A 7 -5.41 8.56 -23.06
C ASP A 7 -5.60 10.05 -22.73
N LYS A 8 -5.73 10.47 -21.46
CA LYS A 8 -5.77 11.91 -21.12
C LYS A 8 -4.44 12.63 -21.33
N LYS A 9 -3.34 11.88 -21.24
CA LYS A 9 -1.99 12.36 -21.48
C LYS A 9 -1.24 11.25 -22.22
N PRO A 10 -0.82 11.46 -23.48
CA PRO A 10 -0.07 10.45 -24.20
C PRO A 10 1.24 10.17 -23.47
N VAL A 11 1.65 8.90 -23.47
CA VAL A 11 2.96 8.49 -22.98
C VAL A 11 3.98 8.88 -24.04
N ASP A 12 5.02 9.61 -23.63
CA ASP A 12 6.17 9.83 -24.49
C ASP A 12 7.05 8.58 -24.48
N TRP A 13 6.98 7.81 -25.57
CA TRP A 13 7.71 6.57 -25.73
C TRP A 13 9.17 6.77 -26.16
N SER A 14 9.60 8.01 -26.44
CA SER A 14 11.00 8.30 -26.76
C SER A 14 11.89 8.30 -25.52
N GLU A 15 11.30 8.46 -24.34
CA GLU A 15 11.96 8.44 -23.03
C GLU A 15 12.07 7.02 -22.45
N LYS A 16 12.91 6.87 -21.42
CA LYS A 16 12.97 5.62 -20.65
C LYS A 16 11.72 5.46 -19.78
N VAL A 17 10.74 4.71 -20.29
CA VAL A 17 9.48 4.42 -19.59
C VAL A 17 9.57 3.13 -18.79
N PHE A 18 9.02 3.15 -17.57
CA PHE A 18 8.83 1.95 -16.74
C PHE A 18 7.34 1.61 -16.66
N ILE A 19 7.01 0.32 -16.77
CA ILE A 19 5.63 -0.18 -16.70
C ILE A 19 5.53 -1.14 -15.51
N GLN A 20 4.44 -1.02 -14.75
CA GLN A 20 4.14 -1.88 -13.61
C GLN A 20 2.68 -2.39 -13.68
N PRO A 21 2.38 -3.60 -13.20
CA PRO A 21 1.01 -4.07 -13.05
C PRO A 21 0.21 -3.13 -12.13
N LYS A 22 -1.01 -2.79 -12.54
CA LYS A 22 -1.92 -2.08 -11.65
C LYS A 22 -2.65 -3.10 -10.76
N LEU A 23 -2.26 -3.15 -9.49
CA LEU A 23 -2.97 -3.93 -8.48
C LEU A 23 -4.28 -3.22 -8.10
N ASP A 24 -5.29 -4.03 -7.75
CA ASP A 24 -6.54 -3.53 -7.19
C ASP A 24 -6.50 -3.72 -5.67
N GLY A 25 -5.99 -2.69 -5.00
CA GLY A 25 -5.70 -2.72 -3.57
C GLY A 25 -5.96 -1.36 -2.94
N VAL A 26 -5.35 -1.14 -1.78
CA VAL A 26 -5.46 0.14 -1.07
C VAL A 26 -4.10 0.78 -0.97
N ARG A 27 -3.92 1.90 -1.67
CA ARG A 27 -2.71 2.71 -1.56
C ARG A 27 -2.35 3.05 -0.11
N CYS A 28 -1.09 2.82 0.23
CA CYS A 28 -0.52 3.07 1.54
C CYS A 28 0.87 3.72 1.41
N ILE A 29 1.14 4.64 2.33
CA ILE A 29 2.45 5.27 2.51
C ILE A 29 3.05 4.75 3.81
N PHE A 30 4.19 4.07 3.72
CA PHE A 30 4.97 3.65 4.87
C PHE A 30 6.11 4.63 5.14
N THR A 31 6.27 4.97 6.42
CA THR A 31 7.42 5.69 6.97
C THR A 31 7.91 4.92 8.19
N LYS A 32 9.03 5.36 8.79
CA LYS A 32 9.49 4.81 10.07
C LYS A 32 8.45 4.90 11.20
N ASP A 33 7.49 5.83 11.09
CA ASP A 33 6.51 6.13 12.13
C ASP A 33 5.18 5.40 11.93
N GLY A 34 4.91 4.86 10.74
CA GLY A 34 3.67 4.14 10.51
C GLY A 34 3.30 3.95 9.05
N ALA A 35 2.03 3.58 8.87
CA ALA A 35 1.42 3.25 7.59
C ALA A 35 0.16 4.10 7.43
N TYR A 36 0.11 4.91 6.39
CA TYR A 36 -0.91 5.95 6.23
C TYR A 36 -1.64 5.85 4.90
N SER A 37 -2.94 6.13 4.92
CA SER A 37 -3.74 6.29 3.71
C SER A 37 -3.33 7.54 2.95
N ARG A 38 -3.83 7.68 1.71
CA ARG A 38 -3.69 8.90 0.91
C ARG A 38 -4.17 10.17 1.63
N THR A 39 -5.12 10.06 2.57
CA THR A 39 -5.66 11.19 3.34
C THR A 39 -4.99 11.36 4.71
N GLY A 40 -3.89 10.64 4.97
CA GLY A 40 -3.16 10.71 6.24
C GLY A 40 -3.75 9.89 7.39
N LYS A 41 -4.74 9.03 7.14
CA LYS A 41 -5.32 8.17 8.18
C LYS A 41 -4.43 6.95 8.40
N GLU A 42 -4.06 6.68 9.65
CA GLU A 42 -3.23 5.52 9.97
C GLU A 42 -3.99 4.19 9.80
N PHE A 43 -3.30 3.20 9.24
CA PHE A 43 -3.71 1.80 9.20
C PHE A 43 -3.15 1.05 10.42
N LYS A 44 -4.04 0.36 11.14
CA LYS A 44 -3.71 -0.34 12.39
C LYS A 44 -3.53 -1.85 12.24
N ASN A 45 -3.99 -2.42 11.13
CA ASN A 45 -3.98 -3.86 10.90
C ASN A 45 -2.82 -4.31 9.97
N LEU A 46 -1.63 -3.73 10.12
CA LEU A 46 -0.46 -3.95 9.26
C LEU A 46 0.82 -4.27 10.07
N ALA A 47 0.65 -4.83 11.27
CA ALA A 47 1.77 -5.06 12.19
C ALA A 47 2.85 -5.96 11.60
N HIS A 48 2.47 -6.99 10.84
CA HIS A 48 3.41 -7.91 10.19
C HIS A 48 4.30 -7.17 9.18
N ILE A 49 3.73 -6.31 8.31
CA ILE A 49 4.52 -5.51 7.35
C ILE A 49 5.41 -4.50 8.08
N LYS A 50 4.88 -3.81 9.11
CA LYS A 50 5.68 -2.87 9.92
C LYS A 50 6.89 -3.57 10.55
N TYR A 51 6.69 -4.78 11.06
CA TYR A 51 7.76 -5.59 11.65
C TYR A 51 8.85 -5.91 10.61
N ASP A 52 8.47 -6.40 9.43
CA ASP A 52 9.42 -6.76 8.35
C ASP A 52 10.22 -5.55 7.83
N LEU A 53 9.63 -4.35 7.86
CA LEU A 53 10.28 -3.11 7.43
C LEU A 53 11.15 -2.44 8.52
N THR A 54 11.20 -2.99 9.73
CA THR A 54 11.90 -2.36 10.87
C THR A 54 13.38 -2.09 10.57
N ASP A 55 14.11 -3.08 10.05
CA ASP A 55 15.53 -2.92 9.76
C ASP A 55 15.79 -1.97 8.59
N PHE A 56 14.90 -1.98 7.58
CA PHE A 56 14.96 -1.07 6.46
C PHE A 56 14.89 0.38 6.92
N PHE A 57 13.92 0.72 7.77
CA PHE A 57 13.78 2.09 8.29
C PHE A 57 14.82 2.46 9.34
N ARG A 58 15.41 1.48 10.05
CA ARG A 58 16.58 1.74 10.89
C ARG A 58 17.76 2.26 10.05
N LYS A 59 17.98 1.68 8.88
CA LYS A 59 19.04 2.08 7.94
C LYS A 59 18.66 3.33 7.12
N ASN A 60 17.37 3.52 6.83
CA ASN A 60 16.86 4.57 5.97
C ASN A 60 15.70 5.35 6.64
N PRO A 61 15.96 6.09 7.73
CA PRO A 61 14.91 6.65 8.58
C PRO A 61 14.02 7.70 7.90
N ASN A 62 14.54 8.35 6.85
CA ASN A 62 13.83 9.41 6.14
C ASN A 62 13.15 8.94 4.85
N THR A 63 13.25 7.64 4.54
CA THR A 63 12.62 7.10 3.33
C THR A 63 11.11 7.02 3.49
N VAL A 64 10.41 7.29 2.40
CA VAL A 64 8.97 7.11 2.27
C VAL A 64 8.73 6.02 1.23
N LEU A 65 8.06 4.94 1.62
CA LEU A 65 7.67 3.86 0.71
C LEU A 65 6.21 4.08 0.30
N ASP A 66 5.96 4.34 -0.98
CA ASP A 66 4.62 4.51 -1.56
C ASP A 66 4.26 3.25 -2.36
N GLY A 67 3.18 2.57 -1.96
CA GLY A 67 2.81 1.29 -2.55
C GLY A 67 1.34 0.96 -2.35
N GLU A 68 0.99 -0.29 -2.63
CA GLU A 68 -0.39 -0.79 -2.60
C GLU A 68 -0.50 -1.95 -1.60
N LEU A 69 -1.45 -1.86 -0.66
CA LEU A 69 -1.82 -3.00 0.19
C LEU A 69 -2.68 -3.95 -0.65
N TYR A 70 -2.18 -5.14 -0.87
CA TYR A 70 -2.77 -6.12 -1.76
C TYR A 70 -2.50 -7.54 -1.25
N ASN A 71 -3.50 -8.41 -1.39
CA ASN A 71 -3.38 -9.82 -1.06
C ASN A 71 -3.84 -10.65 -2.27
N HIS A 72 -2.92 -11.45 -2.83
CA HIS A 72 -3.20 -12.20 -4.06
C HIS A 72 -4.26 -13.30 -3.87
N ALA A 73 -4.39 -13.86 -2.66
CA ALA A 73 -5.44 -14.84 -2.37
C ALA A 73 -6.83 -14.20 -2.33
N LEU A 74 -6.89 -12.88 -2.11
CA LEU A 74 -8.12 -12.09 -2.08
C LEU A 74 -8.29 -11.21 -3.34
N LYS A 75 -7.56 -11.51 -4.43
CA LYS A 75 -7.58 -10.70 -5.65
C LYS A 75 -8.99 -10.54 -6.25
N ASP A 76 -9.84 -11.54 -6.05
CA ASP A 76 -11.22 -11.58 -6.56
C ASP A 76 -12.23 -10.98 -5.54
N ASP A 77 -11.77 -10.58 -4.34
CA ASP A 77 -12.57 -9.98 -3.27
C ASP A 77 -11.88 -8.71 -2.72
N PHE A 78 -11.91 -7.67 -3.54
CA PHE A 78 -11.36 -6.36 -3.21
C PHE A 78 -11.97 -5.75 -1.94
N GLU A 79 -13.27 -5.93 -1.72
CA GLU A 79 -13.97 -5.42 -0.55
C GLU A 79 -13.46 -6.06 0.75
N LYS A 80 -13.12 -7.35 0.71
CA LYS A 80 -12.48 -8.02 1.84
C LYS A 80 -11.12 -7.41 2.16
N ILE A 81 -10.29 -7.11 1.16
CA ILE A 81 -9.01 -6.40 1.35
C ILE A 81 -9.25 -5.06 2.04
N ILE A 82 -10.18 -4.24 1.52
CA ILE A 82 -10.53 -2.94 2.11
C ILE A 82 -10.94 -3.09 3.58
N SER A 83 -11.82 -4.04 3.86
CA SER A 83 -12.37 -4.30 5.20
C SER A 83 -11.26 -4.66 6.20
N LEU A 84 -10.33 -5.52 5.80
CA LEU A 84 -9.20 -5.94 6.61
C LEU A 84 -8.23 -4.79 6.91
N VAL A 85 -7.83 -4.03 5.90
CA VAL A 85 -6.80 -2.98 6.09
C VAL A 85 -7.36 -1.75 6.82
N ARG A 86 -8.62 -1.37 6.60
CA ARG A 86 -9.20 -0.15 7.20
C ARG A 86 -9.63 -0.33 8.66
N LYS A 87 -9.63 -1.56 9.18
CA LYS A 87 -10.10 -1.86 10.54
C LYS A 87 -9.26 -1.13 11.60
N GLN A 88 -9.94 -0.35 12.44
CA GLN A 88 -9.29 0.50 13.46
C GLN A 88 -9.06 -0.22 14.79
N LYS A 89 -9.78 -1.31 15.03
CA LYS A 89 -9.64 -2.19 16.19
C LYS A 89 -9.63 -3.63 15.67
N PRO A 90 -8.54 -4.07 15.01
CA PRO A 90 -8.46 -5.42 14.47
C PRO A 90 -8.46 -6.45 15.59
N THR A 91 -9.09 -7.60 15.35
CA THR A 91 -8.95 -8.79 16.19
C THR A 91 -7.73 -9.60 15.75
N ASP A 92 -7.28 -10.55 16.58
CA ASP A 92 -6.17 -11.45 16.20
C ASP A 92 -6.45 -12.22 14.90
N LYS A 93 -7.72 -12.56 14.66
CA LYS A 93 -8.14 -13.18 13.39
C LYS A 93 -7.96 -12.22 12.22
N ASP A 94 -8.42 -10.98 12.36
CA ASP A 94 -8.26 -9.97 11.31
C ASP A 94 -6.78 -9.68 11.00
N ALA A 95 -5.90 -9.78 12.00
CA ALA A 95 -4.46 -9.56 11.84
C ALA A 95 -3.75 -10.72 11.13
N ARG A 96 -4.32 -11.94 11.17
CA ARG A 96 -3.84 -13.11 10.43
C ARG A 96 -4.37 -13.16 9.00
N ASP A 97 -5.59 -12.66 8.80
CA ASP A 97 -6.26 -12.65 7.49
C ASP A 97 -5.78 -11.49 6.59
N ALA A 98 -5.20 -10.43 7.18
CA ALA A 98 -4.63 -9.29 6.48
C ALA A 98 -3.20 -9.58 6.02
#